data_AF-A0A2E1KB56-F1
#
_entry.id   AF-A0A2E1KB56-F1
#
_cell.length_a   1.000
_cell.length_b   1.000
_cell.length_c   1.000
_cell.angle_alpha   90.00
_cell.angle_beta   90.00
_cell.angle_gamma   90.00
#
_symmetry.space_group_name_H-M   'P 1'
#
loop_
_entity.id
_entity.type
_entity.pdbx_description
1 polymer ?
#
loop_
_entity_poly.entity_id
_entity_poly.type
_entity_poly.pdbx_seq_one_letter_code
_entity_poly.pdbx_strand_id
1 'polypeptide(L)'
;MPRVASKKELISLGDDRYLAMMTKSINQAGFSWKVIEKKWPEFEEAFLGFDTFKLSYLSPEQWEAFTNDRRVVRNWQKIKALQDNVFFVREESRRHDGFGNFIANWPADDQIGLMAYLKEKGSRLGGQSALWFLRRMGKDCFILARDVVVLLRSIGLDIAENPTSKRDLIKIQAQFNAWHIETELPYSHLSRIVACSVGENRL
;
A
#
# COMPACT_ATOMS: atom_id res chain seq x y z
N MET A 1 -14.63 -5.80 -10.86
CA MET A 1 -14.27 -4.58 -10.11
C MET A 1 -13.28 -4.94 -8.99
N PRO A 2 -12.40 -4.01 -8.56
CA PRO A 2 -11.47 -4.27 -7.46
C PRO A 2 -12.21 -4.55 -6.15
N ARG A 3 -11.69 -5.45 -5.32
CA ARG A 3 -12.23 -5.72 -3.97
C ARG A 3 -12.08 -4.48 -3.10
N VAL A 4 -13.14 -4.13 -2.38
CA VAL A 4 -13.15 -3.13 -1.32
C VAL A 4 -13.58 -3.85 -0.05
N ALA A 5 -12.70 -3.88 0.95
CA ALA A 5 -12.97 -4.51 2.22
C ALA A 5 -13.84 -3.58 3.09
N SER A 6 -14.80 -4.16 3.79
CA SER A 6 -15.52 -3.46 4.85
C SER A 6 -14.59 -3.07 5.99
N LYS A 7 -15.00 -2.08 6.78
CA LYS A 7 -14.28 -1.67 7.99
C LYS A 7 -14.00 -2.86 8.93
N LYS A 8 -14.99 -3.75 9.10
CA LYS A 8 -14.89 -4.95 9.93
C LYS A 8 -13.85 -5.93 9.38
N GLU A 9 -13.80 -6.15 8.06
CA GLU A 9 -12.79 -7.01 7.44
C GLU A 9 -11.38 -6.46 7.65
N LEU A 10 -11.16 -5.16 7.47
CA LEU A 10 -9.85 -4.54 7.73
C LEU A 10 -9.42 -4.70 9.19
N ILE A 11 -10.31 -4.42 10.14
CA ILE A 11 -10.04 -4.56 11.57
C ILE A 11 -9.73 -6.02 11.95
N SER A 12 -10.39 -6.99 11.32
CA SER A 12 -10.20 -8.41 11.64
C SER A 12 -8.86 -9.00 11.20
N LEU A 13 -8.09 -8.28 10.38
CA LEU A 13 -6.77 -8.72 9.93
C LEU A 13 -5.73 -8.46 11.02
N GLY A 14 -4.90 -9.47 11.28
CA GLY A 14 -3.75 -9.34 12.18
C GLY A 14 -2.67 -8.41 11.63
N ASP A 15 -1.88 -7.83 12.55
CA ASP A 15 -0.74 -6.97 12.24
C ASP A 15 0.28 -7.64 11.30
N ASP A 16 0.43 -8.95 11.42
CA ASP A 16 1.29 -9.78 10.59
C ASP A 16 0.87 -9.72 9.10
N ARG A 17 -0.44 -9.71 8.82
CA ARG A 17 -0.96 -9.61 7.44
C ARG A 17 -0.69 -8.23 6.85
N TYR A 18 -0.76 -7.17 7.65
CA TYR A 18 -0.39 -5.82 7.22
C TYR A 18 1.11 -5.71 6.93
N LEU A 19 1.96 -6.21 7.84
CA LEU A 19 3.41 -6.22 7.66
C LEU A 19 3.84 -7.05 6.44
N ALA A 20 3.21 -8.21 6.24
CA ALA A 20 3.40 -9.06 5.08
C ALA A 20 3.09 -8.30 3.78
N MET A 21 1.94 -7.61 3.70
CA MET A 21 1.57 -6.86 2.50
C MET A 21 2.47 -5.65 2.25
N MET A 22 2.87 -4.92 3.30
CA MET A 22 3.87 -3.84 3.18
C MET A 22 5.16 -4.37 2.55
N THR A 23 5.66 -5.49 3.07
CA THR A 23 6.88 -6.14 2.57
C THR A 23 6.71 -6.58 1.12
N LYS A 24 5.55 -7.13 0.77
CA LYS A 24 5.22 -7.54 -0.60
C LYS A 24 5.26 -6.35 -1.56
N SER A 25 4.61 -5.24 -1.20
CA SER A 25 4.58 -4.02 -2.01
C SER A 25 5.97 -3.40 -2.18
N ILE A 26 6.80 -3.40 -1.14
CA ILE A 26 8.20 -2.92 -1.22
C ILE A 26 9.05 -3.81 -2.14
N ASN A 27 8.81 -5.12 -2.12
CA ASN A 27 9.57 -6.07 -2.92
C ASN A 27 9.15 -6.10 -4.40
N GLN A 28 7.92 -5.66 -4.73
CA GLN A 28 7.43 -5.58 -6.11
C GLN A 28 8.28 -4.65 -6.99
N ALA A 29 8.89 -3.60 -6.44
CA ALA A 29 9.81 -2.76 -7.19
C ALA A 29 11.01 -3.60 -7.69
N GLY A 30 10.98 -3.93 -8.99
CA GLY A 30 11.98 -4.76 -9.68
C GLY A 30 11.56 -6.19 -10.03
N PHE A 31 10.34 -6.64 -9.68
CA PHE A 31 9.86 -7.99 -10.02
C PHE A 31 8.38 -7.98 -10.45
N SER A 32 7.98 -8.94 -11.29
CA SER A 32 6.55 -9.14 -11.57
C SER A 32 5.83 -9.72 -10.35
N TRP A 33 4.56 -9.36 -10.17
CA TRP A 33 3.73 -9.89 -9.07
C TRP A 33 3.70 -11.43 -9.06
N LYS A 34 3.64 -12.06 -10.23
CA LYS A 34 3.65 -13.53 -10.36
C LYS A 34 4.90 -14.16 -9.75
N VAL A 35 6.06 -13.52 -9.93
CA VAL A 35 7.33 -14.00 -9.36
C VAL A 35 7.31 -13.87 -7.83
N ILE A 36 6.85 -12.73 -7.31
CA ILE A 36 6.73 -12.51 -5.86
C ILE A 36 5.72 -13.47 -5.23
N GLU A 37 4.58 -13.71 -5.89
CA GLU A 37 3.55 -14.63 -5.42
C GLU A 37 4.03 -16.07 -5.35
N LYS A 38 4.74 -16.55 -6.39
CA LYS A 38 5.31 -17.90 -6.39
C LYS A 38 6.29 -18.12 -5.23
N LYS A 39 7.08 -17.10 -4.90
CA LYS A 39 8.09 -17.15 -3.82
C LYS A 39 7.50 -16.84 -2.43
N TRP A 40 6.26 -16.36 -2.35
CA TRP A 40 5.69 -15.85 -1.11
C TRP A 40 5.66 -16.85 0.06
N PRO A 41 5.39 -18.16 -0.15
CA PRO A 41 5.46 -19.13 0.95
C PRO A 41 6.84 -19.20 1.62
N GLU A 42 7.92 -19.06 0.84
CA GLU A 42 9.29 -19.02 1.37
C GLU A 42 9.55 -17.74 2.18
N PHE A 43 8.94 -16.61 1.79
CA PHE A 43 8.99 -15.37 2.58
C PHE A 43 8.27 -15.52 3.91
N GLU A 44 7.08 -16.11 3.92
CA GLU A 44 6.32 -16.37 5.15
C GLU A 44 7.14 -17.26 6.09
N GLU A 45 7.79 -18.31 5.59
CA GLU A 45 8.64 -19.17 6.41
C GLU A 45 9.87 -18.42 6.95
N ALA A 46 10.61 -17.72 6.09
CA ALA A 46 11.83 -17.02 6.48
C ALA A 46 11.57 -15.90 7.49
N PHE A 47 10.49 -15.14 7.31
CA PHE A 47 10.11 -14.04 8.20
C PHE A 47 9.13 -14.44 9.29
N LEU A 48 9.12 -15.72 9.70
CA LEU A 48 8.39 -16.20 10.88
C LEU A 48 6.88 -15.89 10.84
N GLY A 49 6.27 -16.00 9.66
CA GLY A 49 4.87 -15.67 9.39
C GLY A 49 4.55 -14.18 9.52
N PHE A 50 5.57 -13.30 9.44
CA PHE A 50 5.48 -11.87 9.70
C PHE A 50 4.95 -11.52 11.11
N ASP A 51 5.10 -12.45 12.06
CA ASP A 51 4.76 -12.23 13.46
C ASP A 51 5.59 -11.05 14.01
N THR A 52 4.92 -9.92 14.23
CA THR A 52 5.57 -8.66 14.61
C THR A 52 6.26 -8.76 15.96
N PHE A 53 5.72 -9.58 16.88
CA PHE A 53 6.33 -9.83 18.17
C PHE A 53 7.64 -10.60 17.97
N LYS A 54 7.62 -11.76 17.32
CA LYS A 54 8.84 -12.57 17.09
C LYS A 54 9.92 -11.79 16.35
N LEU A 55 9.55 -11.10 15.27
CA LEU A 55 10.51 -10.34 14.46
C LEU A 55 11.16 -9.19 15.24
N SER A 56 10.46 -8.59 16.19
CA SER A 56 11.01 -7.49 17.01
C SER A 56 12.07 -7.94 18.02
N TYR A 57 12.17 -9.24 18.32
CA TYR A 57 13.21 -9.80 19.19
C TYR A 57 14.46 -10.25 18.45
N LEU A 58 14.46 -10.20 17.12
CA LEU A 58 15.65 -10.59 16.35
C LEU A 58 16.79 -9.60 16.58
N SER A 59 17.99 -10.14 16.83
CA SER A 59 19.21 -9.34 16.96
C SER A 59 19.63 -8.73 15.61
N PRO A 60 20.50 -7.70 15.60
CA PRO A 60 21.06 -7.16 14.37
C PRO A 60 21.69 -8.23 13.46
N GLU A 61 22.41 -9.19 14.04
CA GLU A 61 23.07 -10.27 13.31
C GLU A 61 22.06 -11.22 12.66
N GLN A 62 20.94 -11.50 13.33
CA GLN A 62 19.85 -12.29 12.77
C GLN A 62 19.17 -11.58 11.60
N TRP A 63 19.00 -10.26 11.69
CA TRP A 63 18.49 -9.45 10.57
C TRP A 63 19.47 -9.45 9.39
N GLU A 64 20.76 -9.28 9.65
CA GLU A 64 21.80 -9.32 8.61
C GLU A 64 21.89 -10.70 7.94
N ALA A 65 21.66 -11.78 8.69
CA ALA A 65 21.69 -13.15 8.16
C ALA A 65 20.68 -13.38 7.02
N PHE A 66 19.56 -12.65 6.97
CA PHE A 66 18.61 -12.73 5.85
C PHE A 66 19.20 -12.29 4.51
N THR A 67 20.31 -11.55 4.49
CA THR A 67 21.02 -11.22 3.24
C THR A 67 21.65 -12.44 2.58
N ASN A 68 21.82 -13.55 3.33
CA ASN A 68 22.32 -14.82 2.82
C ASN A 68 21.20 -15.87 2.61
N ASP A 69 19.98 -15.60 3.10
CA ASP A 69 18.86 -16.53 2.98
C ASP A 69 18.28 -16.54 1.55
N ARG A 70 18.30 -17.71 0.92
CA ARG A 70 17.82 -17.90 -0.46
C ARG A 70 16.30 -17.81 -0.59
N ARG A 71 15.56 -17.97 0.52
CA ARG A 71 14.09 -17.90 0.59
C ARG A 71 13.55 -16.50 0.35
N VAL A 72 14.37 -15.46 0.52
CA VAL A 72 13.96 -14.06 0.40
C VAL A 72 14.70 -13.32 -0.71
N VAL A 73 14.37 -12.04 -0.91
CA VAL A 73 15.18 -11.14 -1.74
C VAL A 73 16.36 -10.68 -0.90
N ARG A 74 17.55 -11.14 -1.28
CA ARG A 74 18.84 -10.86 -0.63
C ARG A 74 19.32 -9.42 -0.89
N ASN A 75 18.55 -8.45 -0.39
CA ASN A 75 18.84 -7.02 -0.50
C ASN A 75 18.68 -6.39 0.89
N TRP A 76 19.80 -5.93 1.46
CA TRP A 76 19.80 -5.37 2.81
C TRP A 76 18.82 -4.22 2.99
N GLN A 77 18.71 -3.30 2.03
CA GLN A 77 17.81 -2.17 2.16
C GLN A 77 16.31 -2.59 2.17
N LYS A 78 15.94 -3.70 1.52
CA LYS A 78 14.57 -4.24 1.58
C LYS A 78 14.32 -4.99 2.90
N ILE A 79 15.33 -5.71 3.40
CA ILE A 79 15.29 -6.40 4.71
C ILE A 79 15.19 -5.38 5.85
N LYS A 80 16.05 -4.35 5.85
CA LYS A 80 15.99 -3.25 6.81
C LYS A 80 14.64 -2.53 6.78
N ALA A 81 14.03 -2.37 5.60
CA ALA A 81 12.69 -1.77 5.52
C ALA A 81 11.63 -2.64 6.22
N LEU A 82 11.69 -3.97 6.09
CA LEU A 82 10.85 -4.87 6.89
C LEU A 82 11.12 -4.70 8.39
N GLN A 83 12.39 -4.70 8.82
CA GLN A 83 12.77 -4.48 10.22
C GLN A 83 12.20 -3.17 10.78
N ASP A 84 12.41 -2.05 10.10
CA ASP A 84 11.89 -0.74 10.51
C ASP A 84 10.33 -0.78 10.58
N ASN A 85 9.69 -1.44 9.61
CA ASN A 85 8.23 -1.55 9.55
C ASN A 85 7.63 -2.47 10.62
N VAL A 86 8.38 -3.42 11.18
CA VAL A 86 7.94 -4.19 12.37
C VAL A 86 7.65 -3.24 13.52
N PHE A 87 8.56 -2.32 13.80
CA PHE A 87 8.39 -1.36 14.90
C PHE A 87 7.27 -0.36 14.61
N PHE A 88 7.19 0.15 13.38
CA PHE A 88 6.10 1.03 12.95
C PHE A 88 4.72 0.37 13.14
N VAL A 89 4.55 -0.88 12.67
CA VAL A 89 3.28 -1.61 12.81
C VAL A 89 2.94 -1.83 14.28
N ARG A 90 3.90 -2.24 15.11
CA ARG A 90 3.68 -2.44 16.55
C ARG A 90 3.32 -1.15 17.27
N GLU A 91 3.95 -0.03 16.93
CA GLU A 91 3.65 1.27 17.53
C GLU A 91 2.22 1.70 17.23
N GLU A 92 1.83 1.70 15.95
CA GLU A 92 0.48 2.11 15.55
C GLU A 92 -0.58 1.11 16.03
N SER A 93 -0.27 -0.18 16.05
CA SER A 93 -1.13 -1.20 16.66
C SER A 93 -1.40 -0.91 18.13
N ARG A 94 -0.37 -0.57 18.92
CA ARG A 94 -0.55 -0.18 20.33
C ARG A 94 -1.39 1.09 20.49
N ARG A 95 -1.25 2.06 19.59
CA ARG A 95 -1.96 3.35 19.67
C ARG A 95 -3.43 3.26 19.27
N HIS A 96 -3.76 2.30 18.41
CA HIS A 96 -5.08 2.18 17.79
C HIS A 96 -5.81 0.87 18.14
N ASP A 97 -5.24 0.05 19.03
CA ASP A 97 -5.75 -1.28 19.38
C ASP A 97 -5.81 -2.21 18.16
N GLY A 98 -4.71 -2.27 17.41
CA GLY A 98 -4.54 -3.04 16.18
C GLY A 98 -4.21 -2.16 14.97
N PHE A 99 -3.29 -2.62 14.12
CA PHE A 99 -2.95 -1.89 12.90
C PHE A 99 -4.13 -1.84 11.92
N GLY A 100 -5.00 -2.85 11.94
CA GLY A 100 -6.26 -2.86 11.21
C GLY A 100 -7.18 -1.72 11.62
N ASN A 101 -7.27 -1.40 12.91
CA ASN A 101 -8.02 -0.24 13.40
C ASN A 101 -7.44 1.08 12.89
N PHE A 102 -6.12 1.23 12.90
CA PHE A 102 -5.46 2.40 12.31
C PHE A 102 -5.87 2.61 10.84
N ILE A 103 -5.72 1.59 10.00
CA ILE A 103 -6.02 1.68 8.56
C ILE A 103 -7.52 1.85 8.29
N ALA A 104 -8.38 1.15 9.04
CA ALA A 104 -9.82 1.15 8.82
C ALA A 104 -10.50 2.45 9.29
N ASN A 105 -9.92 3.14 10.27
CA ASN A 105 -10.43 4.41 10.77
C ASN A 105 -9.88 5.63 10.02
N TRP A 106 -8.86 5.49 9.18
CA TRP A 106 -8.40 6.58 8.33
C TRP A 106 -9.47 6.92 7.26
N PRO A 107 -9.94 8.19 7.17
CA PRO A 107 -10.98 8.60 6.23
C PRO A 107 -10.64 8.22 4.77
N ALA A 108 -11.61 7.73 4.00
CA ALA A 108 -11.37 7.34 2.60
C ALA A 108 -11.12 8.55 1.67
N ASP A 109 -11.67 9.70 2.04
CA ASP A 109 -11.51 10.99 1.38
C ASP A 109 -10.17 11.70 1.66
N ASP A 110 -9.32 11.13 2.54
CA ASP A 110 -7.96 11.59 2.85
C ASP A 110 -6.87 10.51 2.57
N GLN A 111 -7.01 9.81 1.45
CA GLN A 111 -5.95 8.92 0.95
C GLN A 111 -4.56 9.58 0.87
N ILE A 112 -4.44 10.84 0.42
CA ILE A 112 -3.13 11.50 0.26
C ILE A 112 -2.49 11.78 1.62
N GLY A 113 -3.29 12.13 2.64
CA GLY A 113 -2.81 12.23 4.02
C GLY A 113 -2.30 10.89 4.54
N LEU A 114 -3.05 9.80 4.34
CA LEU A 114 -2.62 8.46 4.75
C LEU A 114 -1.31 8.06 4.08
N MET A 115 -1.20 8.29 2.77
CA MET A 115 0.03 7.97 2.02
C MET A 115 1.22 8.82 2.47
N ALA A 116 1.01 10.10 2.82
CA ALA A 116 2.06 10.94 3.37
C ALA A 116 2.52 10.43 4.74
N TYR A 117 1.58 10.02 5.59
CA TYR A 117 1.87 9.45 6.90
C TYR A 117 2.65 8.13 6.80
N LEU A 118 2.22 7.21 5.92
CA LEU A 118 2.91 5.95 5.65
C LEU A 118 4.34 6.17 5.12
N LYS A 119 4.54 7.21 4.29
CA LYS A 119 5.87 7.58 3.80
C LYS A 119 6.78 8.12 4.91
N GLU A 120 6.23 8.89 5.84
CA GLU A 120 6.98 9.52 6.92
C GLU A 120 7.33 8.54 8.03
N LYS A 121 6.37 7.73 8.48
CA LYS A 121 6.54 6.81 9.62
C LYS A 121 7.01 5.42 9.19
N GLY A 122 6.63 4.98 8.01
CA GLY A 122 7.03 3.69 7.45
C GLY A 122 8.33 3.78 6.65
N SER A 123 9.03 2.65 6.54
CA SER A 123 10.24 2.52 5.74
C SER A 123 9.92 2.01 4.34
N ARG A 124 10.27 2.80 3.32
CA ARG A 124 10.00 2.54 1.89
C ARG A 124 8.52 2.38 1.51
N LEU A 125 7.62 2.93 2.34
CA LEU A 125 6.17 2.98 2.10
C LEU A 125 5.72 4.30 1.47
N GLY A 126 6.50 4.84 0.54
CA GLY A 126 6.13 6.01 -0.25
C GLY A 126 5.60 5.66 -1.64
N GLY A 127 4.84 6.58 -2.24
CA GLY A 127 4.42 6.49 -3.64
C GLY A 127 3.66 5.20 -3.96
N GLN A 128 4.15 4.45 -4.97
CA GLN A 128 3.51 3.22 -5.45
C GLN A 128 3.44 2.13 -4.37
N SER A 129 4.42 2.03 -3.46
CA SER A 129 4.41 1.00 -2.41
C SER A 129 3.19 1.14 -1.48
N ALA A 130 2.94 2.35 -0.96
CA ALA A 130 1.76 2.61 -0.13
C ALA A 130 0.47 2.41 -0.92
N LEU A 131 0.44 2.91 -2.16
CA LEU A 131 -0.73 2.81 -3.02
C LEU A 131 -1.17 1.36 -3.25
N TRP A 132 -0.23 0.49 -3.63
CA TRP A 132 -0.50 -0.94 -3.84
C TRP A 132 -0.75 -1.69 -2.54
N PHE A 133 -0.07 -1.32 -1.44
CA PHE A 133 -0.36 -1.84 -0.12
C PHE A 133 -1.83 -1.61 0.25
N LEU A 134 -2.31 -0.36 0.20
CA LEU A 134 -3.70 -0.02 0.53
C LEU A 134 -4.69 -0.76 -0.36
N ARG A 135 -4.46 -0.75 -1.69
CA ARG A 135 -5.33 -1.40 -2.66
C ARG A 135 -5.43 -2.92 -2.44
N ARG A 136 -4.34 -3.57 -2.04
CA ARG A 136 -4.31 -5.03 -1.81
C ARG A 136 -4.88 -5.43 -0.46
N MET A 137 -4.75 -4.58 0.56
CA MET A 137 -5.47 -4.77 1.82
C MET A 137 -6.99 -4.55 1.66
N GLY A 138 -7.42 -3.94 0.55
CA GLY A 138 -8.82 -3.66 0.28
C GLY A 138 -9.31 -2.35 0.91
N LYS A 139 -8.41 -1.50 1.42
CA LYS A 139 -8.78 -0.13 1.81
C LYS A 139 -9.28 0.59 0.57
N ASP A 140 -10.41 1.25 0.69
CA ASP A 140 -10.95 2.01 -0.42
C ASP A 140 -10.01 3.17 -0.79
N CYS A 141 -9.43 3.09 -2.00
CA CYS A 141 -8.43 4.01 -2.50
C CYS A 141 -8.40 4.03 -4.04
N PHE A 142 -8.09 5.17 -4.66
CA PHE A 142 -7.87 5.25 -6.11
C PHE A 142 -6.41 4.91 -6.47
N ILE A 143 -6.17 4.39 -7.68
CA ILE A 143 -4.85 4.20 -8.29
C ILE A 143 -4.65 5.25 -9.39
N LEU A 144 -3.49 5.90 -9.43
CA LEU A 144 -3.12 6.83 -10.50
C LEU A 144 -2.38 6.10 -11.63
N ALA A 145 -3.11 5.23 -12.33
CA ALA A 145 -2.62 4.64 -13.57
C ALA A 145 -2.55 5.71 -14.67
N ARG A 146 -1.78 5.44 -15.74
CA ARG A 146 -1.62 6.37 -16.86
C ARG A 146 -2.95 6.87 -17.41
N ASP A 147 -3.87 5.93 -17.71
CA ASP A 147 -5.17 6.26 -18.30
C ASP A 147 -6.06 7.09 -17.35
N VAL A 148 -5.88 6.92 -16.04
CA VAL A 148 -6.55 7.77 -15.03
C VAL A 148 -6.07 9.21 -15.12
N VAL A 149 -4.75 9.42 -15.22
CA VAL A 149 -4.18 10.76 -15.36
C VAL A 149 -4.60 11.40 -16.69
N VAL A 150 -4.65 10.61 -17.77
CA VAL A 150 -5.13 11.07 -19.09
C VAL A 150 -6.58 11.56 -18.99
N LEU A 151 -7.48 10.79 -18.38
CA LEU A 151 -8.88 11.22 -18.21
C LEU A 151 -8.98 12.50 -17.38
N LEU A 152 -8.31 12.54 -16.23
CA LEU A 152 -8.36 13.70 -15.32
C LEU A 152 -7.93 14.97 -16.04
N ARG A 153 -6.87 14.89 -16.85
CA ARG A 153 -6.42 16.03 -17.67
C ARG A 153 -7.41 16.34 -18.79
N SER A 154 -8.01 15.35 -19.45
CA SER A 154 -8.96 15.59 -20.56
C SER A 154 -10.26 16.27 -20.09
N ILE A 155 -10.66 16.08 -18.84
CA ILE A 155 -11.80 16.79 -18.23
C ILE A 155 -11.43 18.16 -17.65
N GLY A 156 -10.20 18.63 -17.87
CA GLY A 156 -9.75 19.97 -17.48
C GLY A 156 -9.07 20.07 -16.12
N LEU A 157 -8.73 18.95 -15.46
CA LEU A 157 -7.97 19.01 -14.21
C LEU A 157 -6.51 19.42 -14.51
N ASP A 158 -6.12 20.59 -14.02
CA ASP A 158 -4.76 21.14 -14.19
C ASP A 158 -3.74 20.42 -13.29
N ILE A 159 -3.17 19.33 -13.83
CA ILE A 159 -2.12 18.51 -13.23
C ILE A 159 -1.06 18.12 -14.26
N ALA A 160 0.14 17.79 -13.79
CA ALA A 160 1.20 17.28 -14.67
C ALA A 160 0.85 15.91 -15.28
N GLU A 161 1.53 15.53 -16.38
CA GLU A 161 1.39 14.19 -16.99
C GLU A 161 1.82 13.07 -16.05
N ASN A 162 2.78 13.35 -15.15
CA ASN A 162 3.23 12.44 -14.09
C ASN A 162 3.05 13.14 -12.73
N PRO A 163 1.83 13.17 -12.16
CA PRO A 163 1.51 13.97 -10.99
C PRO A 163 2.14 13.36 -9.72
N THR A 164 3.25 13.94 -9.27
CA THR A 164 3.94 13.53 -8.04
C THR A 164 3.97 14.64 -6.98
N SER A 165 3.61 15.87 -7.35
CA SER A 165 3.59 17.01 -6.43
C SER A 165 2.42 16.92 -5.46
N LYS A 166 2.60 17.41 -4.23
CA LYS A 166 1.51 17.48 -3.24
C LYS A 166 0.30 18.25 -3.77
N ARG A 167 0.53 19.34 -4.50
CA ARG A 167 -0.51 20.16 -5.12
C ARG A 167 -1.38 19.34 -6.08
N ASP A 168 -0.76 18.61 -7.00
CA ASP A 168 -1.49 17.82 -7.99
C ASP A 168 -2.23 16.66 -7.33
N LEU A 169 -1.61 15.97 -6.37
CA LEU A 169 -2.24 14.89 -5.62
C LEU A 169 -3.49 15.36 -4.84
N ILE A 170 -3.46 16.57 -4.25
CA ILE A 170 -4.62 17.16 -3.57
C ILE A 170 -5.75 17.45 -4.56
N LYS A 171 -5.45 18.03 -5.74
CA LYS A 171 -6.45 18.28 -6.78
C LYS A 171 -7.12 16.98 -7.24
N ILE A 172 -6.32 15.93 -7.42
CA ILE A 172 -6.79 14.60 -7.81
C ILE A 172 -7.71 14.01 -6.72
N GLN A 173 -7.31 14.06 -5.45
CA GLN A 173 -8.15 13.62 -4.33
C GLN A 173 -9.49 14.36 -4.34
N ALA A 174 -9.47 15.70 -4.47
CA ALA A 174 -10.69 16.50 -4.51
C ALA A 174 -11.62 16.08 -5.65
N GLN A 175 -11.08 15.80 -6.84
CA GLN A 175 -11.88 15.31 -7.98
C GLN A 175 -12.51 13.94 -7.69
N PHE A 176 -11.75 13.02 -7.12
CA PHE A 176 -12.28 11.70 -6.72
C PHE A 176 -13.32 11.80 -5.60
N ASN A 177 -13.14 12.70 -4.64
CA ASN A 177 -14.11 12.96 -3.58
C ASN A 177 -15.42 13.51 -4.16
N ALA A 178 -15.35 14.44 -5.12
CA ALA A 178 -16.54 14.96 -5.80
C ALA A 178 -17.31 13.84 -6.53
N TRP A 179 -16.63 12.98 -7.27
CA TRP A 179 -17.26 11.83 -7.92
C TRP A 179 -17.82 10.81 -6.94
N HIS A 180 -17.14 10.59 -5.81
CA HIS A 180 -17.64 9.70 -4.76
C HIS A 180 -18.95 10.23 -4.17
N ILE A 181 -19.04 11.52 -3.89
CA ILE A 181 -20.27 12.17 -3.39
C ILE A 181 -21.40 12.07 -4.41
N GLU A 182 -21.12 12.28 -5.71
CA GLU A 182 -22.13 12.27 -6.77
C GLU A 182 -22.67 10.86 -7.07
N THR A 183 -21.80 9.86 -7.04
CA THR A 183 -22.10 8.50 -7.52
C THR A 183 -22.30 7.48 -6.40
N GLU A 184 -21.88 7.80 -5.19
CA GLU A 184 -21.78 6.89 -4.03
C GLU A 184 -20.88 5.66 -4.27
N LEU A 185 -20.14 5.63 -5.39
CA LEU A 185 -19.26 4.52 -5.74
C LEU A 185 -17.93 4.60 -4.97
N PRO A 186 -17.38 3.46 -4.53
CA PRO A 186 -16.06 3.43 -3.90
C PRO A 186 -14.96 4.04 -4.78
N TYR A 187 -13.99 4.72 -4.18
CA TYR A 187 -12.81 5.28 -4.87
C TYR A 187 -12.09 4.24 -5.72
N SER A 188 -12.04 3.02 -5.21
CA SER A 188 -11.44 1.85 -5.85
C SER A 188 -12.12 1.49 -7.16
N HIS A 189 -13.43 1.67 -7.21
CA HIS A 189 -14.30 1.38 -8.35
C HIS A 189 -14.25 2.52 -9.35
N LEU A 190 -14.40 3.76 -8.87
CA LEU A 190 -14.24 4.97 -9.68
C LEU A 190 -12.91 4.95 -10.44
N SER A 191 -11.81 4.66 -9.73
CA SER A 191 -10.48 4.56 -10.35
C SER A 191 -10.40 3.49 -11.43
N ARG A 192 -11.09 2.35 -11.28
CA ARG A 192 -11.13 1.30 -12.32
C ARG A 192 -11.98 1.72 -13.51
N ILE A 193 -13.13 2.34 -13.27
CA ILE A 193 -14.03 2.84 -14.33
C ILE A 193 -13.29 3.88 -15.17
N VAL A 194 -12.65 4.84 -14.52
CA VAL A 194 -11.83 5.88 -15.14
C VAL A 194 -10.67 5.29 -15.94
N ALA A 195 -9.97 4.29 -15.39
CA ALA A 195 -8.89 3.61 -16.11
C ALA A 195 -9.37 2.81 -17.34
N CYS A 196 -10.67 2.49 -17.43
CA CYS A 196 -11.27 1.74 -18.53
C CYS A 196 -12.07 2.62 -19.51
N SER A 197 -12.21 3.93 -19.23
CA SER A 197 -13.02 4.84 -20.05
C SER A 197 -12.22 5.53 -21.14
N VAL A 198 -10.89 5.54 -21.05
CA VAL A 198 -9.98 6.18 -22.01
C VAL A 198 -8.69 5.36 -22.18
N GLY A 199 -8.06 5.49 -23.34
CA GLY A 199 -6.74 4.91 -23.62
C GLY A 199 -6.77 3.45 -24.08
N GLU A 200 -5.62 2.79 -24.02
CA GLU A 200 -5.43 1.39 -24.45
C GLU A 200 -5.85 0.38 -23.37
N ASN A 201 -6.31 0.83 -22.19
CA ASN A 201 -6.74 0.00 -21.07
C ASN A 201 -5.66 -0.99 -20.58
N ARG A 202 -4.44 -0.49 -20.32
CA ARG A 202 -3.35 -1.30 -19.77
C ARG A 202 -3.57 -1.50 -18.26
N LEU A 203 -4.40 -2.47 -17.92
CA LEU A 203 -4.86 -2.81 -16.56
C LEU A 203 -3.85 -3.52 -15.66
#